data_AF-A0A2S9F7F8-F1
#
_entry.id   AF-A0A2S9F7F8-F1
#
_cell.length_a   1.000
_cell.length_b   1.000
_cell.length_c   1.000
_cell.angle_alpha   90.00
_cell.angle_beta   90.00
_cell.angle_gamma   90.00
#
_symmetry.space_group_name_H-M   'P 1'
#
loop_
_entity.id
_entity.type
_entity.pdbx_description
1 polymer ?
#
loop_
_entity_poly.entity_id
_entity_poly.type
_entity_poly.pdbx_seq_one_letter_code
_entity_poly.pdbx_strand_id
1 'polypeptide(L)'
;VGTATDTGALLRILFSRLGKPHIGSPQAFSFNVASISGAGAVTFDKGGKTVKERREFSVVGGMCPRCEGRGAVNDIDLRALYDDTKSLNGGALTIPGFSMEGWYGRIFSGCGFFNMDKPINKFTKKELDALLHKEATKIKVDGINLTYLGLIPQIQKSFLSKDVEAMQPHIRAFVDRAVTFTTCPDCDGTRLSETARSSKIKGVSIAEVCAMQITDLAQWAGGLAKTTDATSVAPLLAALRHTLDSFVEIGLGYLSLDRPAGTLSGGEAQRVKMIRHLGSSLTDVTYVFDEPTIGLHPHDIERMNTLLLQLRDKGNTVLVVEHKPETIAIADHVVDLGPGAGTAGGEVVFEGTVEELRGSGTLTGRHLDDRAALKKKVLTGHGALEIRGATTHNLADVDVDIPLGVLVVVTGVAGSGKSSLIDGSVVTQDGVVSVDQSPIRGSRRSNPATYTGLLDPVRKAFAKANGVKPALFSSNSEGACPACNGAGVIYTDLGVMATVESPCEECEGRRFQAEVLEYTLGGRNIAEVLAMPVAEARDFFADDDAKVPA
;
A
#
# COMPACT_ATOMS: atom_id res chain seq x y z
N VAL A 1 0.94 -12.48 -4.21
CA VAL A 1 1.73 -12.49 -5.47
C VAL A 1 1.04 -13.30 -6.56
N GLY A 2 0.61 -14.54 -6.30
CA GLY A 2 0.06 -15.44 -7.32
C GLY A 2 -1.22 -14.95 -8.03
N THR A 3 -1.98 -14.02 -7.45
CA THR A 3 -3.11 -13.35 -8.14
C THR A 3 -2.66 -12.29 -9.13
N ALA A 4 -1.53 -11.63 -8.90
CA ALA A 4 -1.02 -10.56 -9.76
C ALA A 4 -0.37 -11.12 -11.05
N THR A 5 0.06 -12.38 -11.03
CA THR A 5 0.85 -13.02 -12.10
C THR A 5 0.16 -14.20 -12.75
N ASP A 6 -1.16 -14.38 -12.53
CA ASP A 6 -1.98 -15.50 -12.99
C ASP A 6 -1.55 -16.92 -12.53
N THR A 7 -0.40 -17.05 -11.87
CA THR A 7 0.14 -18.31 -11.33
C THR A 7 -0.85 -19.01 -10.42
N GLY A 8 -1.58 -18.26 -9.58
CA GLY A 8 -2.63 -18.80 -8.72
C GLY A 8 -3.83 -19.32 -9.50
N ALA A 9 -4.13 -18.79 -10.69
CA ALA A 9 -5.16 -19.36 -11.57
C ALA A 9 -4.72 -20.69 -12.18
N LEU A 10 -3.47 -20.76 -12.66
CA LEU A 10 -2.89 -21.99 -13.20
C LEU A 10 -2.88 -23.12 -12.17
N LEU A 11 -2.49 -22.82 -10.92
CA LEU A 11 -2.50 -23.78 -9.81
C LEU A 11 -3.92 -24.29 -9.50
N ARG A 12 -4.94 -23.41 -9.48
CA ARG A 12 -6.33 -23.84 -9.26
C ARG A 12 -6.82 -24.79 -10.35
N ILE A 13 -6.45 -24.54 -11.61
CA ILE A 13 -6.76 -25.45 -12.72
C ILE A 13 -6.05 -26.78 -12.52
N LEU A 14 -4.77 -26.77 -12.15
CA LEU A 14 -3.97 -27.96 -11.89
C LEU A 14 -4.59 -28.83 -10.78
N PHE A 15 -4.93 -28.23 -9.65
CA PHE A 15 -5.58 -28.91 -8.51
C PHE A 15 -6.98 -29.43 -8.84
N SER A 16 -7.76 -28.73 -9.66
CA SER A 16 -9.05 -29.24 -10.12
C SER A 16 -8.95 -30.50 -11.00
N ARG A 17 -7.80 -30.70 -11.67
CA ARG A 17 -7.59 -31.83 -12.59
C ARG A 17 -6.92 -33.01 -11.92
N LEU A 18 -5.90 -32.77 -11.08
CA LEU A 18 -5.05 -33.81 -10.51
C LEU A 18 -5.24 -34.03 -9.00
N GLY A 19 -5.88 -33.10 -8.30
CA GLY A 19 -6.03 -33.13 -6.84
C GLY A 19 -6.88 -34.32 -6.37
N LYS A 20 -6.43 -34.98 -5.30
CA LYS A 20 -7.14 -36.08 -4.64
C LYS A 20 -7.35 -35.75 -3.16
N PRO A 21 -8.60 -35.83 -2.63
CA PRO A 21 -9.85 -36.09 -3.34
C PRO A 21 -10.20 -35.00 -4.36
N HIS A 22 -10.97 -35.36 -5.39
CA HIS A 22 -11.46 -34.39 -6.37
C HIS A 22 -12.61 -33.58 -5.77
N ILE A 23 -12.42 -32.27 -5.63
CA ILE A 23 -13.38 -31.37 -4.98
C ILE A 23 -14.33 -30.72 -5.97
N GLY A 24 -13.86 -30.38 -7.16
CA GLY A 24 -14.66 -29.66 -8.15
C GLY A 24 -13.83 -28.81 -9.10
N SER A 25 -14.48 -27.80 -9.67
CA SER A 25 -13.88 -26.88 -10.63
C SER A 25 -12.78 -26.01 -9.99
N PRO A 26 -12.01 -25.24 -10.78
CA PRO A 26 -11.02 -24.31 -10.24
C PRO A 26 -11.58 -23.28 -9.22
N GLN A 27 -12.89 -23.04 -9.24
CA GLN A 27 -13.56 -22.16 -8.27
C GLN A 27 -13.56 -22.75 -6.85
N ALA A 28 -13.57 -24.08 -6.72
CA ALA A 28 -13.47 -24.78 -5.44
C ALA A 28 -12.11 -24.58 -4.74
N PHE A 29 -11.12 -24.03 -5.45
CA PHE A 29 -9.79 -23.71 -4.95
C PHE A 29 -9.55 -22.20 -4.90
N SER A 30 -10.58 -21.38 -5.11
CA SER A 30 -10.48 -19.92 -5.10
C SER A 30 -10.83 -19.36 -3.72
N PHE A 31 -9.91 -18.62 -3.10
CA PHE A 31 -10.15 -17.98 -1.81
C PHE A 31 -11.16 -16.82 -1.89
N ASN A 32 -11.52 -16.35 -3.09
CA ASN A 32 -12.51 -15.28 -3.31
C ASN A 32 -13.91 -15.80 -3.67
N VAL A 33 -14.12 -17.12 -3.71
CA VAL A 33 -15.41 -17.71 -4.11
C VAL A 33 -16.02 -18.45 -2.93
N ALA A 34 -17.15 -17.95 -2.44
CA ALA A 34 -17.97 -18.60 -1.42
C ALA A 34 -18.64 -19.87 -1.96
N SER A 35 -18.80 -20.88 -1.12
CA SER A 35 -19.71 -21.98 -1.42
C SER A 35 -21.15 -21.49 -1.34
N ILE A 36 -21.95 -21.79 -2.37
CA ILE A 36 -23.37 -21.42 -2.43
C ILE A 36 -24.23 -22.66 -2.69
N SER A 37 -25.37 -22.75 -2.03
CA SER A 37 -26.37 -23.79 -2.27
C SER A 37 -27.77 -23.16 -2.30
N GLY A 38 -28.60 -23.60 -3.23
CA GLY A 38 -29.98 -23.12 -3.36
C GLY A 38 -30.90 -24.17 -3.96
N ALA A 39 -32.20 -24.05 -3.69
CA ALA A 39 -33.24 -24.90 -4.24
C ALA A 39 -34.38 -24.05 -4.80
N GLY A 40 -34.85 -24.36 -6.01
CA GLY A 40 -35.90 -23.60 -6.69
C GLY A 40 -36.71 -24.45 -7.67
N ALA A 41 -37.95 -24.04 -7.95
CA ALA A 41 -38.78 -24.66 -8.96
C ALA A 41 -38.39 -24.16 -10.35
N VAL A 42 -37.92 -25.06 -11.20
CA VAL A 42 -37.61 -24.78 -12.60
C VAL A 42 -38.75 -25.32 -13.45
N THR A 43 -39.24 -24.49 -14.36
CA THR A 43 -40.36 -24.84 -15.25
C THR A 43 -39.80 -25.08 -16.65
N PHE A 44 -40.10 -26.23 -17.25
CA PHE A 44 -39.69 -26.54 -18.62
C PHE A 44 -40.92 -26.94 -19.43
N ASP A 45 -41.01 -26.46 -20.67
CA ASP A 45 -41.98 -26.96 -21.65
C ASP A 45 -41.33 -28.06 -22.49
N LYS A 46 -41.87 -29.28 -22.37
CA LYS A 46 -41.43 -30.43 -23.18
C LYS A 46 -42.66 -31.11 -23.78
N GLY A 47 -42.77 -31.08 -25.11
CA GLY A 47 -43.89 -31.70 -25.84
C GLY A 47 -45.26 -31.09 -25.53
N GLY A 48 -45.35 -29.77 -25.35
CA GLY A 48 -46.62 -29.06 -25.11
C GLY A 48 -47.20 -29.23 -23.69
N LYS A 49 -46.43 -29.82 -22.76
CA LYS A 49 -46.78 -29.87 -21.33
C LYS A 49 -45.74 -29.12 -20.51
N THR A 50 -46.23 -28.21 -19.67
CA THR A 50 -45.43 -27.46 -18.70
C THR A 50 -45.21 -28.32 -17.45
N VAL A 51 -43.96 -28.71 -17.19
CA VAL A 51 -43.59 -29.49 -16.00
C VAL A 51 -42.78 -28.60 -15.06
N LYS A 52 -43.21 -28.52 -13.79
CA LYS A 52 -42.49 -27.84 -12.71
C LYS A 52 -41.71 -28.86 -11.90
N GLU A 53 -40.40 -28.74 -11.88
CA GLU A 53 -39.50 -29.61 -11.12
C GLU A 53 -38.70 -28.78 -10.12
N ARG A 54 -38.61 -29.21 -8.86
CA ARG A 54 -37.72 -28.59 -7.88
C ARG A 54 -36.30 -29.08 -8.15
N ARG A 55 -35.39 -28.16 -8.47
CA ARG A 55 -33.96 -28.44 -8.61
C ARG A 55 -33.18 -27.79 -7.50
N GLU A 56 -32.19 -28.51 -7.02
CA GLU A 56 -31.19 -28.01 -6.09
C GLU A 56 -29.88 -27.82 -6.85
N PHE A 57 -29.15 -26.76 -6.54
CA PHE A 57 -27.81 -26.52 -7.04
C PHE A 57 -26.87 -26.23 -5.87
N SER A 58 -25.66 -26.76 -5.94
CA SER A 58 -24.58 -26.46 -5.01
C SER A 58 -23.32 -26.16 -5.81
N VAL A 59 -22.74 -24.98 -5.60
CA VAL A 59 -21.43 -24.61 -6.13
C VAL A 59 -20.46 -24.60 -4.97
N VAL A 60 -19.45 -25.46 -5.03
CA VAL A 60 -18.41 -25.52 -4.01
C VAL A 60 -17.38 -24.43 -4.30
N GLY A 61 -17.22 -23.51 -3.36
CA GLY A 61 -16.22 -22.46 -3.36
C GLY A 61 -15.02 -22.81 -2.47
N GLY A 62 -13.88 -22.17 -2.76
CA GLY A 62 -12.64 -22.38 -2.00
C GLY A 62 -12.46 -21.43 -0.81
N MET A 63 -13.34 -20.45 -0.61
CA MET A 63 -13.19 -19.43 0.42
C MET A 63 -13.35 -19.98 1.83
N CYS A 64 -12.43 -19.63 2.75
CA CYS A 64 -12.63 -19.88 4.17
C CYS A 64 -13.87 -19.10 4.67
N PRO A 65 -14.86 -19.77 5.26
CA PRO A 65 -16.09 -19.10 5.70
C PRO A 65 -15.87 -18.15 6.88
N ARG A 66 -14.96 -18.48 7.80
CA ARG A 66 -14.72 -17.66 9.02
C ARG A 66 -14.08 -16.31 8.73
N CYS A 67 -13.08 -16.28 7.86
CA CYS A 67 -12.37 -15.04 7.53
C CYS A 67 -12.76 -14.45 6.17
N GLU A 68 -13.79 -15.01 5.51
CA GLU A 68 -14.24 -14.61 4.16
C GLU A 68 -13.08 -14.50 3.17
N GLY A 69 -12.14 -15.46 3.24
CA GLY A 69 -10.99 -15.48 2.35
C GLY A 69 -9.95 -14.38 2.62
N ARG A 70 -9.96 -13.71 3.77
CA ARG A 70 -8.90 -12.74 4.15
C ARG A 70 -7.64 -13.41 4.70
N GLY A 71 -7.77 -14.55 5.35
CA GLY A 71 -6.66 -15.27 6.02
C GLY A 71 -6.39 -14.79 7.43
N ALA A 72 -6.66 -13.52 7.72
CA ALA A 72 -6.70 -13.00 9.07
C ALA A 72 -8.14 -12.80 9.54
N VAL A 73 -8.36 -12.95 10.85
CA VAL A 73 -9.56 -12.46 11.53
C VAL A 73 -9.17 -11.21 12.32
N ASN A 74 -10.10 -10.26 12.37
CA ASN A 74 -9.94 -9.10 13.22
C ASN A 74 -10.23 -9.59 14.64
N ASP A 75 -9.19 -9.81 15.43
CA ASP A 75 -9.35 -9.91 16.87
C ASP A 75 -9.21 -8.51 17.45
N ILE A 76 -10.15 -8.14 18.31
CA ILE A 76 -10.21 -6.78 18.83
C ILE A 76 -9.69 -6.85 20.26
N ASP A 77 -8.56 -6.18 20.51
CA ASP A 77 -8.04 -6.04 21.86
C ASP A 77 -9.04 -5.25 22.70
N LEU A 78 -9.75 -5.96 23.58
CA LEU A 78 -10.77 -5.37 24.44
C LEU A 78 -10.20 -4.28 25.35
N ARG A 79 -8.91 -4.36 25.72
CA ARG A 79 -8.24 -3.35 26.53
C ARG A 79 -8.06 -2.02 25.79
N ALA A 80 -8.05 -2.07 24.46
CA ALA A 80 -8.01 -0.87 23.63
C ALA A 80 -9.41 -0.25 23.43
N LEU A 81 -10.49 -0.99 23.72
CA LEU A 81 -11.87 -0.52 23.60
C LEU A 81 -12.37 0.19 24.86
N TYR A 82 -11.99 -0.30 26.04
CA TYR A 82 -12.44 0.26 27.30
C TYR A 82 -11.48 0.01 28.47
N ASP A 83 -11.53 0.92 29.44
CA ASP A 83 -10.95 0.76 30.77
C ASP A 83 -11.94 -0.02 31.65
N ASP A 84 -11.61 -1.27 31.98
CA ASP A 84 -12.51 -2.17 32.69
C ASP A 84 -12.72 -1.81 34.16
N THR A 85 -11.86 -0.96 34.71
CA THR A 85 -11.96 -0.46 36.10
C THR A 85 -13.01 0.63 36.26
N LYS A 86 -13.45 1.24 35.16
CA LYS A 86 -14.43 2.33 35.13
C LYS A 86 -15.81 1.84 34.70
N SER A 87 -16.82 2.62 35.06
CA SER A 87 -18.19 2.47 34.56
C SER A 87 -18.36 3.20 33.23
N LEU A 88 -19.41 2.87 32.47
CA LEU A 88 -19.67 3.57 31.19
C LEU A 88 -19.86 5.07 31.43
N ASN A 89 -20.68 5.46 32.41
CA ASN A 89 -20.86 6.87 32.80
C ASN A 89 -19.56 7.55 33.27
N GLY A 90 -18.64 6.78 33.87
CA GLY A 90 -17.31 7.24 34.26
C GLY A 90 -16.31 7.36 33.11
N GLY A 91 -16.75 7.25 31.84
CA GLY A 91 -15.90 7.39 30.67
C GLY A 91 -15.03 6.16 30.39
N ALA A 92 -15.57 4.96 30.60
CA ALA A 92 -14.81 3.72 30.36
C ALA A 92 -14.40 3.50 28.90
N LEU A 93 -15.17 4.00 27.91
CA LEU A 93 -14.86 3.72 26.50
C LEU A 93 -13.71 4.61 25.98
N THR A 94 -12.71 3.98 25.36
CA THR A 94 -11.54 4.64 24.76
C THR A 94 -11.63 4.76 23.24
N ILE A 95 -12.79 4.46 22.67
CA ILE A 95 -13.06 4.45 21.22
C ILE A 95 -13.34 5.88 20.72
N PRO A 96 -12.60 6.40 19.73
CA PRO A 96 -12.85 7.72 19.18
C PRO A 96 -14.29 7.90 18.68
N GLY A 97 -14.94 8.98 19.11
CA GLY A 97 -16.33 9.31 18.74
C GLY A 97 -17.41 8.63 19.58
N PHE A 98 -17.07 7.71 20.49
CA PHE A 98 -18.03 7.06 21.39
C PHE A 98 -18.05 7.78 22.73
N SER A 99 -18.78 8.90 22.78
CA SER A 99 -19.00 9.68 24.00
C SER A 99 -20.32 9.33 24.67
N MET A 100 -20.32 9.29 26.02
CA MET A 100 -21.52 9.14 26.84
C MET A 100 -22.37 10.40 26.90
N GLU A 101 -21.82 11.56 26.56
CA GLU A 101 -22.60 12.81 26.45
C GLU A 101 -23.35 12.90 25.11
N GLY A 102 -23.01 12.03 24.16
CA GLY A 102 -23.55 12.02 22.81
C GLY A 102 -24.66 10.98 22.58
N TRP A 103 -24.86 10.67 21.30
CA TRP A 103 -25.84 9.70 20.83
C TRP A 103 -25.69 8.30 21.46
N TYR A 104 -24.45 7.88 21.68
CA TYR A 104 -24.11 6.57 22.26
C TYR A 104 -24.52 6.43 23.72
N GLY A 105 -24.31 7.46 24.53
CA GLY A 105 -24.76 7.45 25.93
C GLY A 105 -26.29 7.33 26.06
N ARG A 106 -27.06 7.94 25.14
CA ARG A 106 -28.52 7.76 25.10
C ARG A 106 -28.92 6.33 24.77
N ILE A 107 -28.26 5.71 23.79
CA ILE A 107 -28.53 4.30 23.43
C ILE A 107 -28.18 3.37 24.59
N PHE A 108 -27.02 3.55 25.22
CA PHE A 108 -26.57 2.67 26.31
C PHE A 108 -27.38 2.85 27.59
N SER A 109 -27.85 4.05 27.90
CA SER A 109 -28.75 4.27 29.05
C SER A 109 -30.14 3.68 28.82
N GLY A 110 -30.66 3.78 27.60
CA GLY A 110 -32.00 3.30 27.25
C GLY A 110 -32.11 1.83 26.86
N CYS A 111 -31.00 1.08 26.72
CA CYS A 111 -31.05 -0.30 26.21
C CYS A 111 -31.56 -1.32 27.25
N GLY A 112 -31.41 -1.02 28.54
CA GLY A 112 -31.81 -1.90 29.64
C GLY A 112 -31.01 -3.21 29.76
N PHE A 113 -29.87 -3.34 29.06
CA PHE A 113 -29.09 -4.59 29.05
C PHE A 113 -28.03 -4.67 30.16
N PHE A 114 -27.61 -3.53 30.71
CA PHE A 114 -26.58 -3.43 31.75
C PHE A 114 -26.74 -2.13 32.53
N ASN A 115 -26.13 -2.07 33.72
CA ASN A 115 -26.09 -0.86 34.53
C ASN A 115 -24.87 0.01 34.15
N MET A 116 -25.11 1.26 33.74
CA MET A 116 -24.06 2.19 33.29
C MET A 116 -23.14 2.71 34.40
N ASP A 117 -23.56 2.66 35.66
CA ASP A 117 -22.76 3.11 36.81
C ASP A 117 -21.88 2.00 37.39
N LYS A 118 -22.09 0.77 36.94
CA LYS A 118 -21.32 -0.39 37.35
C LYS A 118 -19.99 -0.42 36.56
N PRO A 119 -18.83 -0.61 37.22
CA PRO A 119 -17.57 -0.86 36.51
C PRO A 119 -17.64 -2.09 35.61
N ILE A 120 -17.04 -2.03 34.42
CA ILE A 120 -17.15 -3.09 33.41
C ILE A 120 -16.56 -4.41 33.92
N ASN A 121 -15.50 -4.40 34.72
CA ASN A 121 -14.92 -5.61 35.32
C ASN A 121 -15.86 -6.36 36.29
N LYS A 122 -16.95 -5.71 36.75
CA LYS A 122 -18.00 -6.33 37.56
C LYS A 122 -19.17 -6.84 36.72
N PHE A 123 -19.18 -6.58 35.40
CA PHE A 123 -20.27 -7.04 34.53
C PHE A 123 -20.38 -8.56 34.56
N THR A 124 -21.60 -9.06 34.58
CA THR A 124 -21.85 -10.48 34.33
C THR A 124 -21.50 -10.82 32.88
N LYS A 125 -21.24 -12.10 32.59
CA LYS A 125 -20.99 -12.55 31.20
C LYS A 125 -22.08 -12.09 30.23
N LYS A 126 -23.34 -12.05 30.67
CA LYS A 126 -24.49 -11.61 29.84
C LYS A 126 -24.49 -10.09 29.61
N GLU A 127 -24.13 -9.30 30.62
CA GLU A 127 -24.00 -7.83 30.48
C GLU A 127 -22.83 -7.47 29.56
N LEU A 128 -21.69 -8.16 29.72
CA LEU A 128 -20.51 -7.95 28.89
C LEU A 128 -20.75 -8.38 27.44
N ASP A 129 -21.38 -9.54 27.23
CA ASP A 129 -21.80 -9.99 25.89
C ASP A 129 -22.77 -9.00 25.23
N ALA A 130 -23.71 -8.45 26.01
CA ALA A 130 -24.62 -7.43 25.51
C ALA A 130 -23.91 -6.13 25.10
N LEU A 131 -22.87 -5.72 25.83
CA LEU A 131 -22.05 -4.55 25.49
C LEU A 131 -21.20 -4.81 24.23
N LEU A 132 -20.58 -5.99 24.13
CA LEU A 132 -19.55 -6.27 23.11
C LEU A 132 -20.12 -6.85 21.81
N HIS A 133 -20.91 -7.92 21.90
CA HIS A 133 -21.19 -8.81 20.75
C HIS A 133 -22.64 -8.76 20.25
N LYS A 134 -23.55 -8.12 20.97
CA LYS A 134 -24.97 -8.16 20.66
C LYS A 134 -25.28 -7.71 19.23
N GLU A 135 -26.03 -8.54 18.52
CA GLU A 135 -26.51 -8.24 17.18
C GLU A 135 -27.58 -7.13 17.16
N ALA A 136 -27.86 -6.62 15.95
CA ALA A 136 -28.82 -5.54 15.71
C ALA A 136 -30.19 -5.83 16.34
N THR A 137 -30.48 -5.17 17.46
CA THR A 137 -31.70 -5.38 18.24
C THR A 137 -32.50 -4.08 18.29
N LYS A 138 -33.79 -4.12 17.94
CA LYS A 138 -34.65 -2.93 18.07
C LYS A 138 -34.89 -2.61 19.54
N ILE A 139 -34.62 -1.36 19.93
CA ILE A 139 -34.89 -0.81 21.26
C ILE A 139 -35.71 0.46 21.13
N LYS A 140 -36.40 0.85 22.20
CA LYS A 140 -37.16 2.10 22.27
C LYS A 140 -36.59 2.97 23.38
N VAL A 141 -36.05 4.12 23.03
CA VAL A 141 -35.42 5.07 23.96
C VAL A 141 -36.06 6.43 23.74
N ASP A 142 -36.54 7.05 24.82
CA ASP A 142 -37.19 8.38 24.79
C ASP A 142 -38.28 8.54 23.72
N GLY A 143 -39.04 7.47 23.47
CA GLY A 143 -40.11 7.45 22.47
C GLY A 143 -39.67 7.19 21.03
N ILE A 144 -38.36 7.09 20.74
CA ILE A 144 -37.79 6.84 19.42
C ILE A 144 -37.42 5.36 19.27
N ASN A 145 -37.79 4.75 18.13
CA ASN A 145 -37.35 3.40 17.78
C ASN A 145 -35.93 3.45 17.23
N LEU A 146 -34.99 2.81 17.93
CA LEU A 146 -33.57 2.74 17.58
C LEU A 146 -33.13 1.29 17.42
N THR A 147 -31.99 1.09 16.75
CA THR A 147 -31.34 -0.22 16.67
C THR A 147 -30.11 -0.18 17.54
N TYR A 148 -30.10 -1.00 18.58
CA TYR A 148 -28.93 -1.29 19.40
C TYR A 148 -27.99 -2.22 18.66
N LEU A 149 -26.70 -1.95 18.75
CA LEU A 149 -25.64 -2.82 18.26
C LEU A 149 -24.51 -2.84 19.30
N GLY A 150 -23.93 -4.02 19.56
CA GLY A 150 -22.75 -4.13 20.42
C GLY A 150 -21.54 -3.39 19.83
N LEU A 151 -20.56 -3.07 20.69
CA LEU A 151 -19.36 -2.31 20.30
C LEU A 151 -18.59 -2.96 19.14
N ILE A 152 -18.43 -4.29 19.15
CA ILE A 152 -17.64 -5.01 18.14
C ILE A 152 -18.31 -4.96 16.76
N PRO A 153 -19.57 -5.39 16.58
CA PRO A 153 -20.25 -5.25 15.29
C PRO A 153 -20.33 -3.79 14.82
N GLN A 154 -20.39 -2.83 15.75
CA GLN A 154 -20.44 -1.41 15.41
C GLN A 154 -19.11 -0.85 14.92
N ILE A 155 -17.99 -1.24 15.54
CA ILE A 155 -16.63 -0.94 15.08
C ILE A 155 -16.39 -1.58 13.71
N GLN A 156 -16.78 -2.85 13.55
CA GLN A 156 -16.69 -3.55 12.27
C GLN A 156 -17.43 -2.81 11.16
N LYS A 157 -18.62 -2.30 11.46
CA LYS A 157 -19.42 -1.53 10.49
C LYS A 157 -18.91 -0.11 10.25
N SER A 158 -18.40 0.58 11.27
CA SER A 158 -18.10 2.03 11.20
C SER A 158 -16.67 2.34 10.79
N PHE A 159 -15.72 1.50 11.23
CA PHE A 159 -14.30 1.65 10.95
C PHE A 159 -13.84 0.60 9.94
N LEU A 160 -14.11 -0.69 10.17
CA LEU A 160 -13.50 -1.77 9.36
C LEU A 160 -14.18 -2.05 8.01
N SER A 161 -15.23 -1.30 7.68
CA SER A 161 -15.85 -1.28 6.35
C SER A 161 -15.22 -0.25 5.41
N LYS A 162 -14.39 0.65 5.94
CA LYS A 162 -13.71 1.72 5.21
C LYS A 162 -12.23 1.38 5.04
N ASP A 163 -11.63 1.91 3.99
CA ASP A 163 -10.18 1.80 3.78
C ASP A 163 -9.43 2.47 4.94
N VAL A 164 -8.54 1.72 5.60
CA VAL A 164 -7.71 2.18 6.72
C VAL A 164 -6.81 3.35 6.29
N GLU A 165 -6.40 3.38 5.03
CA GLU A 165 -5.57 4.44 4.47
C GLU A 165 -6.34 5.75 4.26
N ALA A 166 -7.67 5.71 4.15
CA ALA A 166 -8.52 6.89 4.03
C ALA A 166 -9.02 7.45 5.37
N MET A 167 -8.66 6.81 6.49
CA MET A 167 -9.09 7.23 7.83
C MET A 167 -8.34 8.47 8.35
N GLN A 168 -9.01 9.23 9.22
CA GLN A 168 -8.36 10.31 9.96
C GLN A 168 -7.26 9.74 10.89
N PRO A 169 -6.14 10.46 11.10
CA PRO A 169 -4.97 9.92 11.80
C PRO A 169 -5.28 9.31 13.19
N HIS A 170 -6.12 9.97 13.98
CA HIS A 170 -6.48 9.48 15.31
C HIS A 170 -7.39 8.24 15.29
N ILE A 171 -8.19 8.06 14.22
CA ILE A 171 -8.99 6.84 14.03
C ILE A 171 -8.08 5.70 13.57
N ARG A 172 -7.15 5.97 12.66
CA ARG A 172 -6.15 4.98 12.23
C ARG A 172 -5.31 4.49 13.41
N ALA A 173 -4.76 5.40 14.21
CA ALA A 173 -4.00 5.04 15.41
C ALA A 173 -4.81 4.20 16.40
N PHE A 174 -6.12 4.46 16.53
CA PHE A 174 -7.01 3.60 17.31
C PHE A 174 -7.17 2.21 16.67
N VAL A 175 -7.43 2.12 15.37
CA VAL A 175 -7.59 0.83 14.65
C VAL A 175 -6.32 0.00 14.74
N ASP A 176 -5.14 0.59 14.51
CA ASP A 176 -3.85 -0.11 14.57
C ASP A 176 -3.57 -0.67 15.97
N ARG A 177 -4.00 0.04 17.03
CA ARG A 177 -3.88 -0.42 18.41
C ARG A 177 -4.93 -1.44 18.81
N ALA A 178 -6.18 -1.25 18.37
CA ALA A 178 -7.34 -2.00 18.86
C ALA A 178 -7.64 -3.25 18.05
N VAL A 179 -7.19 -3.33 16.80
CA VAL A 179 -7.43 -4.47 15.92
C VAL A 179 -6.13 -5.21 15.71
N THR A 180 -5.95 -6.29 16.45
CA THR A 180 -4.91 -7.26 16.16
C THR A 180 -5.38 -8.15 15.04
N PHE A 181 -4.74 -8.06 13.88
CA PHE A 181 -4.92 -9.05 12.83
C PHE A 181 -4.25 -10.34 13.28
N THR A 182 -5.05 -11.28 13.79
CA THR A 182 -4.57 -12.62 14.08
C THR A 182 -4.83 -13.53 12.89
N THR A 183 -3.91 -14.46 12.68
CA THR A 183 -4.08 -15.56 11.73
C THR A 183 -5.40 -16.28 12.02
N CYS A 184 -6.23 -16.45 10.99
CA CYS A 184 -7.52 -17.12 11.16
C CYS A 184 -7.28 -18.57 11.61
N PRO A 185 -7.80 -19.01 12.76
CA PRO A 185 -7.51 -20.35 13.27
C PRO A 185 -8.18 -21.47 12.46
N ASP A 186 -9.26 -21.17 11.73
CA ASP A 186 -9.95 -22.17 10.89
C ASP A 186 -9.19 -22.47 9.60
N CYS A 187 -8.38 -21.52 9.13
CA CYS A 187 -7.60 -21.70 7.91
C CYS A 187 -6.10 -21.55 8.07
N ASP A 188 -5.63 -21.26 9.27
CA ASP A 188 -4.24 -20.96 9.59
C ASP A 188 -3.61 -19.98 8.58
N GLY A 189 -4.34 -18.91 8.26
CA GLY A 189 -3.85 -17.89 7.31
C GLY A 189 -4.02 -18.23 5.84
N THR A 190 -4.26 -19.50 5.48
CA THR A 190 -4.29 -19.97 4.07
C THR A 190 -5.41 -19.40 3.21
N ARG A 191 -6.40 -18.72 3.83
CA ARG A 191 -7.58 -18.11 3.18
C ARG A 191 -8.57 -19.11 2.58
N LEU A 192 -8.22 -20.40 2.56
CA LEU A 192 -8.99 -21.44 1.90
C LEU A 192 -9.90 -22.21 2.85
N SER A 193 -10.93 -22.88 2.31
CA SER A 193 -11.78 -23.80 3.04
C SER A 193 -11.03 -25.09 3.38
N GLU A 194 -11.48 -25.80 4.42
CA GLU A 194 -10.94 -27.11 4.79
C GLU A 194 -11.04 -28.10 3.62
N THR A 195 -12.17 -28.09 2.90
CA THR A 195 -12.38 -28.92 1.71
C THR A 195 -11.32 -28.67 0.63
N ALA A 196 -11.02 -27.40 0.34
CA ALA A 196 -9.98 -27.06 -0.64
C ALA A 196 -8.58 -27.53 -0.19
N ARG A 197 -8.25 -27.40 1.11
CA ARG A 197 -6.97 -27.87 1.67
C ARG A 197 -6.84 -29.39 1.73
N SER A 198 -7.95 -30.11 1.81
CA SER A 198 -7.93 -31.58 1.86
C SER A 198 -7.46 -32.23 0.56
N SER A 199 -7.63 -31.54 -0.58
CA SER A 199 -7.20 -32.03 -1.90
C SER A 199 -5.70 -31.84 -2.11
N LYS A 200 -5.01 -32.93 -2.44
CA LYS A 200 -3.55 -32.98 -2.53
C LYS A 200 -3.09 -33.53 -3.88
N ILE A 201 -1.99 -32.99 -4.39
CA ILE A 201 -1.20 -33.55 -5.49
C ILE A 201 0.12 -34.00 -4.88
N LYS A 202 0.45 -35.30 -4.99
CA LYS A 202 1.66 -35.90 -4.40
C LYS A 202 1.84 -35.54 -2.91
N GLY A 203 0.75 -35.51 -2.15
CA GLY A 203 0.75 -35.24 -0.71
C GLY A 203 0.71 -33.76 -0.31
N VAL A 204 0.79 -32.85 -1.29
CA VAL A 204 0.84 -31.40 -1.07
C VAL A 204 -0.46 -30.73 -1.56
N SER A 205 -1.05 -29.91 -0.71
CA SER A 205 -2.26 -29.11 -0.97
C SER A 205 -1.94 -27.80 -1.68
N ILE A 206 -2.96 -27.14 -2.26
CA ILE A 206 -2.76 -25.85 -2.92
C ILE A 206 -2.30 -24.75 -1.97
N ALA A 207 -2.67 -24.84 -0.68
CA ALA A 207 -2.22 -23.91 0.35
C ALA A 207 -0.71 -24.05 0.60
N GLU A 208 -0.25 -25.29 0.80
CA GLU A 208 1.18 -25.60 0.99
C GLU A 208 2.00 -25.19 -0.24
N VAL A 209 1.49 -25.47 -1.45
CA VAL A 209 2.14 -25.05 -2.70
C VAL A 209 2.24 -23.52 -2.83
N CYS A 210 1.21 -22.77 -2.45
CA CYS A 210 1.24 -21.30 -2.51
C CYS A 210 2.20 -20.68 -1.48
N ALA A 211 2.45 -21.37 -0.36
CA ALA A 211 3.33 -20.93 0.72
C ALA A 211 4.82 -21.28 0.47
N MET A 212 5.12 -22.20 -0.45
CA MET A 212 6.50 -22.51 -0.84
C MET A 212 7.22 -21.27 -1.38
N GLN A 213 8.54 -21.23 -1.17
CA GLN A 213 9.37 -20.32 -1.96
C GLN A 213 9.22 -20.68 -3.44
N ILE A 214 9.20 -19.67 -4.30
CA ILE A 214 8.98 -19.86 -5.74
C ILE A 214 10.05 -20.77 -6.36
N THR A 215 11.29 -20.75 -5.86
CA THR A 215 12.34 -21.71 -6.25
C THR A 215 11.92 -23.17 -5.99
N ASP A 216 11.36 -23.44 -4.81
CA ASP A 216 10.94 -24.79 -4.42
C ASP A 216 9.68 -25.21 -5.18
N LEU A 217 8.78 -24.26 -5.43
CA LEU A 217 7.60 -24.46 -6.25
C LEU A 217 7.98 -24.77 -7.71
N ALA A 218 8.97 -24.09 -8.27
CA ALA A 218 9.49 -24.39 -9.62
C ALA A 218 10.02 -25.84 -9.69
N GLN A 219 10.78 -26.26 -8.67
CA GLN A 219 11.27 -27.64 -8.56
C GLN A 219 10.13 -28.64 -8.42
N TRP A 220 9.13 -28.36 -7.58
CA TRP A 220 7.95 -29.20 -7.38
C TRP A 220 7.15 -29.38 -8.68
N ALA A 221 6.89 -28.28 -9.40
CA ALA A 221 6.20 -28.31 -10.69
C ALA A 221 7.01 -29.06 -11.75
N GLY A 222 8.34 -28.90 -11.76
CA GLY A 222 9.26 -29.66 -12.62
C GLY A 222 9.26 -31.16 -12.34
N GLY A 223 9.18 -31.55 -11.05
CA GLY A 223 9.03 -32.95 -10.64
C GLY A 223 7.70 -33.55 -11.10
N LEU A 224 6.61 -32.80 -10.98
CA LEU A 224 5.28 -33.24 -11.40
C LEU A 224 5.20 -33.46 -12.92
N ALA A 225 5.83 -32.58 -13.70
CA ALA A 225 5.87 -32.68 -15.17
C ALA A 225 6.53 -33.97 -15.69
N LYS A 226 7.33 -34.66 -14.87
CA LYS A 226 7.98 -35.93 -15.22
C LYS A 226 7.10 -37.16 -14.95
N THR A 227 5.91 -36.97 -14.39
CA THR A 227 5.01 -38.08 -14.03
C THR A 227 4.02 -38.41 -15.15
N THR A 228 3.62 -39.67 -15.27
CA THR A 228 2.63 -40.15 -16.24
C THR A 228 1.23 -39.55 -16.02
N ASP A 229 0.91 -39.19 -14.77
CA ASP A 229 -0.38 -38.58 -14.42
C ASP A 229 -0.53 -37.15 -14.97
N ALA A 230 0.59 -36.49 -15.31
CA ALA A 230 0.63 -35.09 -15.71
C ALA A 230 0.47 -34.87 -17.23
N THR A 231 0.41 -35.93 -18.05
CA THR A 231 0.34 -35.81 -19.52
C THR A 231 -0.87 -35.00 -19.98
N SER A 232 -2.02 -35.15 -19.31
CA SER A 232 -3.26 -34.43 -19.62
C SER A 232 -3.20 -32.92 -19.34
N VAL A 233 -2.24 -32.48 -18.53
CA VAL A 233 -2.04 -31.07 -18.13
C VAL A 233 -0.66 -30.54 -18.54
N ALA A 234 0.03 -31.21 -19.45
CA ALA A 234 1.39 -30.84 -19.85
C ALA A 234 1.53 -29.38 -20.34
N PRO A 235 0.62 -28.83 -21.18
CA PRO A 235 0.70 -27.41 -21.57
C PRO A 235 0.53 -26.45 -20.39
N LEU A 236 -0.35 -26.79 -19.44
CA LEU A 236 -0.58 -26.00 -18.23
C LEU A 236 0.67 -25.98 -17.35
N LEU A 237 1.31 -27.14 -17.17
CA LEU A 237 2.56 -27.24 -16.40
C LEU A 237 3.72 -26.53 -17.10
N ALA A 238 3.80 -26.56 -18.42
CA ALA A 238 4.80 -25.81 -19.18
C ALA A 238 4.63 -24.30 -18.95
N ALA A 239 3.40 -23.78 -19.06
CA ALA A 239 3.11 -22.37 -18.79
C ALA A 239 3.43 -21.99 -17.33
N LEU A 240 3.00 -22.81 -16.37
CA LEU A 240 3.28 -22.57 -14.94
C LEU A 240 4.78 -22.53 -14.66
N ARG A 241 5.54 -23.50 -15.19
CA ARG A 241 7.00 -23.55 -15.02
C ARG A 241 7.69 -22.35 -15.64
N HIS A 242 7.33 -21.99 -16.87
CA HIS A 242 7.88 -20.80 -17.52
C HIS A 242 7.68 -19.56 -16.66
N THR A 243 6.47 -19.34 -16.12
CA THR A 243 6.21 -18.20 -15.23
C THR A 243 7.08 -18.25 -13.96
N LEU A 244 7.20 -19.42 -13.32
CA LEU A 244 8.02 -19.59 -12.11
C LEU A 244 9.52 -19.40 -12.39
N ASP A 245 10.01 -19.89 -13.51
CA ASP A 245 11.39 -19.71 -13.95
C ASP A 245 11.67 -18.22 -14.19
N SER A 246 10.74 -17.48 -14.81
CA SER A 246 10.84 -16.02 -14.94
C SER A 246 10.94 -15.31 -13.58
N PHE A 247 10.18 -15.74 -12.56
CA PHE A 247 10.33 -15.19 -11.19
C PHE A 247 11.75 -15.40 -10.65
N VAL A 248 12.32 -16.59 -10.84
CA VAL A 248 13.67 -16.92 -10.36
C VAL A 248 14.73 -16.10 -11.09
N GLU A 249 14.63 -15.99 -12.41
CA GLU A 249 15.55 -15.22 -13.27
C GLU A 249 15.63 -13.76 -12.80
N ILE A 250 14.48 -13.12 -12.59
CA ILE A 250 14.43 -11.69 -12.20
C ILE A 250 14.70 -11.45 -10.71
N GLY A 251 15.08 -12.50 -9.96
CA GLY A 251 15.51 -12.40 -8.57
C GLY A 251 14.38 -12.38 -7.55
N LEU A 252 13.20 -12.89 -7.88
CA LEU A 252 12.04 -13.01 -7.00
C LEU A 252 11.78 -14.44 -6.51
N GLY A 253 12.71 -15.36 -6.77
CA GLY A 253 12.57 -16.76 -6.39
C GLY A 253 12.37 -17.01 -4.89
N TYR A 254 12.82 -16.07 -4.03
CA TYR A 254 12.69 -16.17 -2.58
C TYR A 254 11.26 -15.84 -2.06
N LEU A 255 10.41 -15.25 -2.90
CA LEU A 255 9.03 -14.93 -2.54
C LEU A 255 8.18 -16.20 -2.53
N SER A 256 7.04 -16.14 -1.83
CA SER A 256 5.96 -17.11 -1.94
C SER A 256 4.79 -16.50 -2.73
N LEU A 257 3.91 -17.34 -3.28
CA LEU A 257 2.76 -16.86 -4.06
C LEU A 257 1.68 -16.23 -3.17
N ASP A 258 1.55 -16.71 -1.93
CA ASP A 258 0.59 -16.20 -0.95
C ASP A 258 1.00 -14.85 -0.32
N ARG A 259 2.26 -14.42 -0.48
CA ARG A 259 2.75 -13.14 0.03
C ARG A 259 1.84 -11.99 -0.43
N PRO A 260 1.27 -11.18 0.47
CA PRO A 260 0.38 -10.08 0.10
C PRO A 260 1.10 -9.05 -0.77
N ALA A 261 0.46 -8.61 -1.87
CA ALA A 261 1.09 -7.67 -2.81
C ALA A 261 1.44 -6.32 -2.17
N GLY A 262 0.66 -5.88 -1.17
CA GLY A 262 0.93 -4.64 -0.42
C GLY A 262 2.13 -4.72 0.54
N THR A 263 2.69 -5.91 0.76
CA THR A 263 3.88 -6.11 1.61
C THR A 263 5.18 -6.21 0.79
N LEU A 264 5.09 -6.02 -0.52
CA LEU A 264 6.25 -5.98 -1.40
C LEU A 264 6.87 -4.59 -1.34
N SER A 265 8.20 -4.53 -1.31
CA SER A 265 8.96 -3.32 -1.57
C SER A 265 8.65 -2.76 -2.97
N GLY A 266 9.03 -1.51 -3.24
CA GLY A 266 8.85 -0.90 -4.57
C GLY A 266 9.45 -1.76 -5.69
N GLY A 267 10.73 -2.15 -5.56
CA GLY A 267 11.41 -3.05 -6.51
C GLY A 267 10.86 -4.49 -6.51
N GLU A 268 10.39 -4.97 -5.34
CA GLU A 268 9.39 -6.03 -5.15
C GLU A 268 8.28 -6.01 -6.21
N ALA A 269 7.38 -5.04 -6.03
CA ALA A 269 6.14 -4.90 -6.77
C ALA A 269 6.35 -4.64 -8.26
N GLN A 270 7.37 -3.83 -8.61
CA GLN A 270 7.69 -3.53 -10.00
C GLN A 270 8.07 -4.79 -10.78
N ARG A 271 9.00 -5.59 -10.26
CA ARG A 271 9.40 -6.86 -10.89
C ARG A 271 8.23 -7.86 -10.98
N VAL A 272 7.38 -7.94 -9.97
CA VAL A 272 6.16 -8.79 -10.02
C VAL A 272 5.22 -8.35 -11.15
N LYS A 273 5.01 -7.05 -11.36
CA LYS A 273 4.20 -6.55 -12.50
C LYS A 273 4.78 -6.97 -13.85
N MET A 274 6.10 -7.01 -13.97
CA MET A 274 6.80 -7.36 -15.21
C MET A 274 6.64 -8.82 -15.61
N ILE A 275 6.47 -9.74 -14.66
CA ILE A 275 6.27 -11.18 -14.95
C ILE A 275 5.13 -11.42 -15.94
N ARG A 276 4.04 -10.67 -15.84
CA ARG A 276 2.90 -10.80 -16.75
C ARG A 276 3.25 -10.43 -18.19
N HIS A 277 4.11 -9.44 -18.36
CA HIS A 277 4.54 -8.96 -19.67
C HIS A 277 5.57 -9.91 -20.31
N LEU A 278 6.48 -10.46 -19.50
CA LEU A 278 7.40 -11.51 -19.94
C LEU A 278 6.69 -12.77 -20.44
N GLY A 279 5.59 -13.16 -19.80
CA GLY A 279 4.79 -14.31 -20.23
C GLY A 279 3.86 -14.02 -21.42
N SER A 280 3.67 -12.76 -21.80
CA SER A 280 2.76 -12.38 -22.87
C SER A 280 3.39 -12.56 -24.25
N SER A 281 2.56 -12.84 -25.25
CA SER A 281 2.93 -12.87 -26.67
C SER A 281 2.84 -11.48 -27.31
N LEU A 282 2.85 -10.41 -26.51
CA LEU A 282 2.76 -9.04 -27.03
C LEU A 282 4.08 -8.67 -27.72
N THR A 283 3.98 -8.29 -28.98
CA THR A 283 5.03 -7.69 -29.80
C THR A 283 4.56 -6.31 -30.25
N ASP A 284 5.48 -5.45 -30.71
CA ASP A 284 5.17 -4.12 -31.22
C ASP A 284 4.51 -3.18 -30.18
N VAL A 285 4.82 -3.39 -28.90
CA VAL A 285 4.39 -2.53 -27.80
C VAL A 285 5.55 -1.64 -27.33
N THR A 286 5.25 -0.40 -26.98
CA THR A 286 6.19 0.48 -26.27
C THR A 286 5.99 0.35 -24.76
N TYR A 287 6.98 -0.20 -24.08
CA TYR A 287 7.05 -0.22 -22.63
C TYR A 287 7.78 1.02 -22.12
N VAL A 288 7.18 1.73 -21.18
CA VAL A 288 7.80 2.89 -20.51
C VAL A 288 8.04 2.54 -19.05
N PHE A 289 9.29 2.62 -18.63
CA PHE A 289 9.73 2.35 -17.27
C PHE A 289 10.23 3.64 -16.62
N ASP A 290 9.74 3.90 -15.42
CA ASP A 290 10.19 5.00 -14.57
C ASP A 290 11.07 4.40 -13.46
N GLU A 291 12.37 4.70 -13.50
CA GLU A 291 13.43 4.25 -12.58
C GLU A 291 13.31 2.78 -12.10
N PRO A 292 13.35 1.79 -13.01
CA PRO A 292 13.11 0.40 -12.66
C PRO A 292 14.13 -0.23 -11.71
N THR A 293 15.27 0.41 -11.50
CA THR A 293 16.26 -0.11 -10.55
C THR A 293 16.17 0.54 -9.17
N ILE A 294 15.18 1.40 -8.93
CA ILE A 294 15.01 2.08 -7.63
C ILE A 294 14.91 1.05 -6.49
N GLY A 295 15.73 1.25 -5.46
CA GLY A 295 15.82 0.34 -4.31
C GLY A 295 16.37 -1.07 -4.60
N LEU A 296 16.85 -1.35 -5.82
CA LEU A 296 17.52 -2.62 -6.13
C LEU A 296 18.98 -2.59 -5.68
N HIS A 297 19.42 -3.71 -5.09
CA HIS A 297 20.82 -3.97 -4.80
C HIS A 297 21.62 -4.05 -6.12
N PRO A 298 22.90 -3.63 -6.18
CA PRO A 298 23.70 -3.67 -7.41
C PRO A 298 23.69 -5.01 -8.14
N HIS A 299 23.81 -6.11 -7.39
CA HIS A 299 23.68 -7.48 -7.93
C HIS A 299 22.35 -7.74 -8.67
N ASP A 300 21.26 -7.10 -8.25
CA ASP A 300 19.92 -7.30 -8.83
C ASP A 300 19.65 -6.35 -10.00
N ILE A 301 20.45 -5.30 -10.19
CA ILE A 301 20.36 -4.40 -11.36
C ILE A 301 20.61 -5.20 -12.63
N GLU A 302 21.60 -6.09 -12.63
CA GLU A 302 21.93 -6.91 -13.81
C GLU A 302 20.75 -7.79 -14.25
N ARG A 303 19.98 -8.29 -13.29
CA ARG A 303 18.76 -9.07 -13.58
C ARG A 303 17.67 -8.21 -14.19
N MET A 304 17.52 -6.97 -13.72
CA MET A 304 16.60 -5.99 -14.33
C MET A 304 17.04 -5.64 -15.75
N ASN A 305 18.33 -5.37 -15.95
CA ASN A 305 18.93 -5.10 -17.26
C ASN A 305 18.66 -6.24 -18.24
N THR A 306 18.90 -7.49 -17.82
CA THR A 306 18.59 -8.69 -18.63
C THR A 306 17.12 -8.73 -19.03
N LEU A 307 16.21 -8.39 -18.11
CA LEU A 307 14.78 -8.35 -18.37
C LEU A 307 14.42 -7.29 -19.43
N LEU A 308 14.95 -6.08 -19.29
CA LEU A 308 14.72 -4.99 -20.25
C LEU A 308 15.17 -5.40 -21.65
N LEU A 309 16.34 -6.04 -21.77
CA LEU A 309 16.85 -6.56 -23.03
C LEU A 309 15.95 -7.67 -23.60
N GLN A 310 15.49 -8.62 -22.77
CA GLN A 310 14.55 -9.66 -23.21
C GLN A 310 13.23 -9.09 -23.73
N LEU A 311 12.70 -8.03 -23.11
CA LEU A 311 11.49 -7.36 -23.61
C LEU A 311 11.73 -6.72 -24.97
N ARG A 312 12.87 -6.03 -25.14
CA ARG A 312 13.30 -5.45 -26.41
C ARG A 312 13.46 -6.52 -27.50
N ASP A 313 14.18 -7.60 -27.19
CA ASP A 313 14.51 -8.68 -28.14
C ASP A 313 13.28 -9.47 -28.63
N LYS A 314 12.15 -9.36 -27.92
CA LYS A 314 10.84 -9.83 -28.39
C LYS A 314 10.20 -8.95 -29.49
N GLY A 315 10.87 -7.88 -29.92
CA GLY A 315 10.35 -6.92 -30.90
C GLY A 315 9.51 -5.81 -30.27
N ASN A 316 9.82 -5.42 -29.03
CA ASN A 316 9.16 -4.29 -28.36
C ASN A 316 10.12 -3.08 -28.29
N THR A 317 9.55 -1.88 -28.15
CA THR A 317 10.32 -0.70 -27.75
C THR A 317 10.34 -0.59 -26.24
N VAL A 318 11.52 -0.40 -25.64
CA VAL A 318 11.70 -0.27 -24.19
C VAL A 318 12.31 1.09 -23.90
N LEU A 319 11.48 2.00 -23.39
CA LEU A 319 11.89 3.34 -22.96
C LEU A 319 12.08 3.33 -21.44
N VAL A 320 13.25 3.75 -20.97
CA VAL A 320 13.61 3.70 -19.54
C VAL A 320 14.10 5.07 -19.09
N VAL A 321 13.46 5.64 -18.07
CA VAL A 321 14.00 6.75 -17.28
C VAL A 321 14.92 6.14 -16.22
N GLU A 322 16.21 6.46 -16.27
CA GLU A 322 17.21 5.95 -15.34
C GLU A 322 18.35 6.94 -15.11
N HIS A 323 19.04 6.75 -14.00
CA HIS A 323 20.22 7.51 -13.61
C HIS A 323 21.40 6.59 -13.22
N LYS A 324 21.21 5.27 -13.15
CA LYS A 324 22.28 4.33 -12.82
C LYS A 324 23.19 4.02 -14.01
N PRO A 325 24.52 4.18 -13.87
CA PRO A 325 25.47 3.88 -14.94
C PRO A 325 25.34 2.47 -15.51
N GLU A 326 25.04 1.47 -14.68
CA GLU A 326 24.90 0.07 -15.10
C GLU A 326 23.72 -0.14 -16.07
N THR A 327 22.64 0.61 -15.92
CA THR A 327 21.48 0.52 -16.83
C THR A 327 21.67 1.40 -18.05
N ILE A 328 22.26 2.59 -17.91
CA ILE A 328 22.62 3.45 -19.05
C ILE A 328 23.58 2.69 -19.98
N ALA A 329 24.52 1.92 -19.44
CA ALA A 329 25.53 1.19 -20.21
C ALA A 329 24.97 0.14 -21.19
N ILE A 330 23.77 -0.39 -20.96
CA ILE A 330 23.15 -1.38 -21.84
C ILE A 330 22.22 -0.77 -22.89
N ALA A 331 22.03 0.55 -22.87
CA ALA A 331 21.11 1.23 -23.77
C ALA A 331 21.65 1.22 -25.21
N ASP A 332 20.77 0.91 -26.17
CA ASP A 332 21.09 1.03 -27.59
C ASP A 332 21.11 2.50 -28.04
N HIS A 333 20.30 3.35 -27.38
CA HIS A 333 20.15 4.78 -27.66
C HIS A 333 19.88 5.53 -26.36
N VAL A 334 20.48 6.71 -26.19
CA VAL A 334 20.33 7.57 -25.02
C VAL A 334 19.84 8.95 -25.45
N VAL A 335 18.87 9.47 -24.69
CA VAL A 335 18.42 10.86 -24.75
C VAL A 335 18.72 11.48 -23.39
N ASP A 336 19.60 12.48 -23.36
CA ASP A 336 20.00 13.18 -22.13
C ASP A 336 19.24 14.51 -22.03
N LEU A 337 18.59 14.74 -20.90
CA LEU A 337 17.86 15.99 -20.61
C LEU A 337 18.65 16.87 -19.66
N GLY A 338 18.70 18.17 -19.95
CA GLY A 338 19.46 19.11 -19.14
C GLY A 338 19.30 20.55 -19.62
N PRO A 339 20.32 21.41 -19.44
CA PRO A 339 21.60 21.17 -18.74
C PRO A 339 21.51 21.17 -17.20
N GLY A 340 20.40 21.67 -16.64
CA GLY A 340 20.13 21.71 -15.20
C GLY A 340 18.74 21.21 -14.84
N ALA A 341 18.32 21.44 -13.59
CA ALA A 341 16.99 21.09 -13.11
C ALA A 341 16.03 22.30 -13.12
N GLY A 342 14.73 22.04 -13.14
CA GLY A 342 13.70 23.09 -13.10
C GLY A 342 13.75 23.98 -14.34
N THR A 343 13.76 25.30 -14.14
CA THR A 343 13.78 26.30 -15.22
C THR A 343 15.08 26.30 -16.04
N ALA A 344 16.14 25.68 -15.54
CA ALA A 344 17.41 25.50 -16.25
C ALA A 344 17.51 24.15 -16.99
N GLY A 345 16.42 23.37 -17.03
CA GLY A 345 16.32 22.10 -17.73
C GLY A 345 15.31 22.15 -18.88
N GLY A 346 14.88 20.96 -19.33
CA GLY A 346 13.83 20.82 -20.34
C GLY A 346 14.34 20.81 -21.78
N GLU A 347 15.65 20.77 -21.98
CA GLU A 347 16.28 20.67 -23.30
C GLU A 347 16.89 19.29 -23.50
N VAL A 348 16.83 18.76 -24.74
CA VAL A 348 17.62 17.59 -25.14
C VAL A 348 19.04 18.06 -25.38
N VAL A 349 19.94 17.75 -24.44
CA VAL A 349 21.34 18.17 -24.49
C VAL A 349 22.24 17.15 -25.19
N PHE A 350 21.75 15.92 -25.36
CA PHE A 350 22.42 14.88 -26.13
C PHE A 350 21.42 13.83 -26.63
N GLU A 351 21.66 13.30 -27.82
CA GLU A 351 20.95 12.16 -28.38
C GLU A 351 21.93 11.30 -29.19
N GLY A 352 22.01 10.00 -28.91
CA GLY A 352 22.92 9.09 -29.62
C GLY A 352 23.26 7.84 -28.81
N THR A 353 24.40 7.24 -29.11
CA THR A 353 24.89 6.04 -28.42
C THR A 353 25.52 6.36 -27.06
N VAL A 354 25.66 5.35 -26.20
CA VAL A 354 26.34 5.49 -24.89
C VAL A 354 27.80 5.92 -25.04
N GLU A 355 28.48 5.47 -26.10
CA GLU A 355 29.87 5.84 -26.36
C GLU A 355 29.99 7.33 -26.72
N GLU A 356 29.07 7.84 -27.55
CA GLU A 356 29.00 9.26 -27.89
C GLU A 356 28.62 10.10 -26.65
N LEU A 357 27.76 9.59 -25.77
CA LEU A 357 27.37 10.27 -24.53
C LEU A 357 28.60 10.49 -23.63
N ARG A 358 29.49 9.50 -23.50
CA ARG A 358 30.73 9.62 -22.70
C ARG A 358 31.59 10.79 -23.17
N GLY A 359 31.63 11.04 -24.47
CA GLY A 359 32.38 12.15 -25.09
C GLY A 359 31.64 13.48 -25.16
N SER A 360 30.35 13.53 -24.83
CA SER A 360 29.46 14.68 -25.09
C SER A 360 29.76 15.92 -24.24
N GLY A 361 30.41 15.75 -23.09
CA GLY A 361 30.62 16.83 -22.12
C GLY A 361 29.36 17.25 -21.33
N THR A 362 28.22 16.56 -21.51
CA THR A 362 27.02 16.79 -20.69
C THR A 362 27.27 16.42 -19.23
N LEU A 363 26.35 16.78 -18.33
CA LEU A 363 26.49 16.42 -16.92
C LEU A 363 26.54 14.90 -16.74
N THR A 364 25.64 14.18 -17.42
CA THR A 364 25.60 12.71 -17.43
C THR A 364 26.87 12.12 -18.03
N GLY A 365 27.30 12.60 -19.21
CA GLY A 365 28.53 12.13 -19.86
C GLY A 365 29.78 12.25 -18.98
N ARG A 366 29.92 13.36 -18.24
CA ARG A 366 31.06 13.59 -17.34
C ARG A 366 31.09 12.69 -16.11
N HIS A 367 29.94 12.29 -15.58
CA HIS A 367 29.83 11.53 -14.33
C HIS A 367 29.53 10.04 -14.55
N LEU A 368 29.38 9.59 -15.79
CA LEU A 368 29.02 8.20 -16.09
C LEU A 368 30.02 7.18 -15.52
N ASP A 369 31.30 7.56 -15.43
CA ASP A 369 32.38 6.72 -14.91
C ASP A 369 32.81 7.04 -13.49
N ASP A 370 32.08 7.93 -12.79
CA ASP A 370 32.41 8.23 -11.41
C ASP A 370 32.40 6.96 -10.55
N ARG A 371 33.37 6.87 -9.65
CA ARG A 371 33.51 5.78 -8.70
C ARG A 371 33.50 6.34 -7.29
N ALA A 372 32.82 5.64 -6.39
CA ALA A 372 32.82 6.01 -4.99
C ALA A 372 34.26 6.00 -4.43
N ALA A 373 34.68 7.12 -3.84
CA ALA A 373 35.95 7.22 -3.15
C ALA A 373 35.79 6.83 -1.67
N LEU A 374 36.73 6.05 -1.15
CA LEU A 374 36.74 5.69 0.27
C LEU A 374 37.05 6.91 1.15
N LYS A 375 36.38 6.98 2.31
CA LYS A 375 36.70 7.98 3.34
C LYS A 375 38.12 7.76 3.85
N LYS A 376 38.91 8.84 3.92
CA LYS A 376 40.27 8.79 4.48
C LYS A 376 40.30 8.56 6.00
N LYS A 377 39.23 8.93 6.70
CA LYS A 377 39.09 8.78 8.16
C LYS A 377 37.68 8.31 8.50
N VAL A 378 37.58 7.41 9.46
CA VAL A 378 36.32 6.92 10.03
C VAL A 378 36.17 7.49 11.44
N LEU A 379 34.97 7.95 11.78
CA LEU A 379 34.65 8.46 13.11
C LEU A 379 34.47 7.30 14.10
N THR A 380 34.85 7.51 15.36
CA THR A 380 34.60 6.57 16.45
C THR A 380 33.29 6.95 17.14
N GLY A 381 32.38 5.98 17.32
CA GLY A 381 31.12 6.23 18.02
C GLY A 381 31.30 6.42 19.53
N HIS A 382 30.29 6.98 20.18
CA HIS A 382 30.31 7.29 21.62
C HIS A 382 29.30 6.46 22.44
N GLY A 383 28.69 5.45 21.82
CA GLY A 383 27.69 4.56 22.41
C GLY A 383 27.08 3.67 21.32
N ALA A 384 26.06 2.89 21.67
CA ALA A 384 25.32 2.08 20.71
C ALA A 384 23.82 2.10 21.01
N LEU A 385 23.02 2.04 19.97
CA LEU A 385 21.63 1.60 20.04
C LEU A 385 21.62 0.07 19.93
N GLU A 386 21.34 -0.59 21.04
CA GLU A 386 21.37 -2.05 21.13
C GLU A 386 20.03 -2.64 20.71
N ILE A 387 20.04 -3.40 19.61
CA ILE A 387 18.92 -4.23 19.18
C ILE A 387 19.18 -5.65 19.66
N ARG A 388 18.19 -6.25 20.31
CA ARG A 388 18.28 -7.60 20.86
C ARG A 388 17.09 -8.46 20.45
N GLY A 389 17.37 -9.70 20.07
CA GLY A 389 16.38 -10.72 19.75
C GLY A 389 15.37 -10.33 18.66
N ALA A 390 15.83 -9.61 17.63
CA ALA A 390 14.96 -9.20 16.54
C ALA A 390 14.50 -10.42 15.73
N THR A 391 13.19 -10.66 15.70
CA THR A 391 12.56 -11.87 15.12
C THR A 391 11.49 -11.55 14.08
N THR A 392 11.33 -10.27 13.70
CA THR A 392 10.33 -9.83 12.74
C THR A 392 10.58 -10.46 11.36
N HIS A 393 9.54 -11.12 10.82
CA HIS A 393 9.58 -11.82 9.53
C HIS A 393 10.67 -12.90 9.43
N ASN A 394 11.70 -12.67 8.63
CA ASN A 394 12.77 -13.64 8.37
C ASN A 394 14.03 -13.39 9.21
N LEU A 395 13.96 -12.52 10.21
CA LEU A 395 15.05 -12.33 11.16
C LEU A 395 15.13 -13.52 12.13
N ALA A 396 16.33 -14.06 12.29
CA ALA A 396 16.59 -15.24 13.10
C ALA A 396 17.26 -14.83 14.43
N ASP A 397 16.48 -14.26 15.35
CA ASP A 397 16.94 -13.85 16.69
C ASP A 397 18.18 -12.94 16.62
N VAL A 398 18.05 -11.83 15.88
CA VAL A 398 19.18 -10.98 15.51
C VAL A 398 19.50 -9.97 16.62
N ASP A 399 20.74 -10.02 17.11
CA ASP A 399 21.35 -9.00 17.96
C ASP A 399 22.27 -8.09 17.13
N VAL A 400 22.11 -6.78 17.26
CA VAL A 400 23.01 -5.81 16.59
C VAL A 400 23.17 -4.52 17.39
N ASP A 401 24.40 -4.03 17.48
CA ASP A 401 24.74 -2.74 18.10
C ASP A 401 24.97 -1.70 17.00
N ILE A 402 24.08 -0.71 16.93
CA ILE A 402 24.18 0.38 15.96
C ILE A 402 24.96 1.53 16.64
N PRO A 403 26.22 1.82 16.26
CA PRO A 403 27.02 2.82 16.94
C PRO A 403 26.45 4.23 16.77
N LEU A 404 26.37 4.97 17.88
CA LEU A 404 25.86 6.34 17.93
C LEU A 404 26.93 7.36 17.54
N GLY A 405 26.51 8.45 16.91
CA GLY A 405 27.40 9.57 16.53
C GLY A 405 28.22 9.32 15.26
N VAL A 406 27.90 8.27 14.49
CA VAL A 406 28.59 7.94 13.25
C VAL A 406 27.58 7.63 12.13
N LEU A 407 28.05 7.65 10.88
CA LEU A 407 27.25 7.18 9.74
C LEU A 407 27.28 5.65 9.70
N VAL A 408 26.13 5.03 9.95
CA VAL A 408 25.93 3.58 9.84
C VAL A 408 25.10 3.30 8.59
N VAL A 409 25.53 2.31 7.79
CA VAL A 409 24.79 1.85 6.62
C VAL A 409 24.38 0.40 6.84
N VAL A 410 23.08 0.14 6.85
CA VAL A 410 22.53 -1.22 6.80
C VAL A 410 22.39 -1.63 5.35
N THR A 411 23.17 -2.62 4.91
CA THR A 411 23.20 -3.10 3.52
C THR A 411 22.88 -4.59 3.44
N GLY A 412 22.71 -5.10 2.23
CA GLY A 412 22.37 -6.50 1.94
C GLY A 412 21.43 -6.63 0.74
N VAL A 413 21.33 -7.84 0.19
CA VAL A 413 20.46 -8.16 -0.95
C VAL A 413 18.97 -7.97 -0.64
N ALA A 414 18.13 -7.88 -1.66
CA ALA A 414 16.67 -7.84 -1.46
C ALA A 414 16.19 -9.07 -0.67
N GLY A 415 15.24 -8.87 0.25
CA GLY A 415 14.74 -9.95 1.11
C GLY A 415 15.62 -10.31 2.32
N SER A 416 16.80 -9.71 2.52
CA SER A 416 17.69 -10.05 3.64
C SER A 416 17.19 -9.64 5.04
N GLY A 417 16.01 -9.02 5.15
CA GLY A 417 15.44 -8.58 6.43
C GLY A 417 15.78 -7.15 6.86
N LYS A 418 16.37 -6.30 5.98
CA LYS A 418 16.72 -4.90 6.30
C LYS A 418 15.53 -4.10 6.83
N SER A 419 14.43 -4.04 6.07
CA SER A 419 13.22 -3.33 6.49
C SER A 419 12.62 -3.96 7.74
N SER A 420 12.60 -5.29 7.86
CA SER A 420 12.14 -5.98 9.06
C SER A 420 12.91 -5.55 10.32
N LEU A 421 14.23 -5.36 10.19
CA LEU A 421 15.07 -4.91 11.29
C LEU A 421 14.80 -3.44 11.62
N ILE A 422 14.77 -2.58 10.61
CA ILE A 422 14.57 -1.14 10.80
C ILE A 422 13.15 -0.86 11.34
N ASP A 423 12.12 -1.24 10.60
CA ASP A 423 10.73 -0.91 10.92
C ASP A 423 10.24 -1.67 12.16
N GLY A 424 10.68 -2.92 12.33
CA GLY A 424 10.24 -3.78 13.43
C GLY A 424 10.98 -3.58 14.74
N SER A 425 12.24 -3.12 14.72
CA SER A 425 13.10 -3.10 15.92
C SER A 425 13.79 -1.76 16.20
N VAL A 426 14.10 -0.97 15.16
CA VAL A 426 14.85 0.29 15.30
C VAL A 426 13.92 1.49 15.43
N VAL A 427 12.92 1.61 14.57
CA VAL A 427 11.99 2.76 14.54
C VAL A 427 11.14 2.84 15.82
N THR A 428 10.97 1.73 16.52
CA THR A 428 10.24 1.65 17.80
C THR A 428 11.04 2.13 19.00
N GLN A 429 12.34 2.42 18.83
CA GLN A 429 13.22 2.89 19.92
C GLN A 429 13.02 4.37 20.21
N ASP A 430 13.19 4.74 21.48
CA ASP A 430 13.10 6.13 21.91
C ASP A 430 14.19 6.99 21.25
N GLY A 431 13.81 8.19 20.81
CA GLY A 431 14.73 9.15 20.19
C GLY A 431 15.07 8.86 18.73
N VAL A 432 14.42 7.88 18.10
CA VAL A 432 14.56 7.60 16.66
C VAL A 432 13.53 8.39 15.86
N VAL A 433 14.00 9.06 14.80
CA VAL A 433 13.16 9.71 13.79
C VAL A 433 13.34 8.97 12.49
N SER A 434 12.25 8.38 11.97
CA SER A 434 12.25 7.73 10.67
C SER A 434 11.89 8.73 9.57
N VAL A 435 12.66 8.70 8.47
CA VAL A 435 12.36 9.42 7.23
C VAL A 435 12.35 8.36 6.13
N ASP A 436 11.15 8.03 5.63
CA ASP A 436 10.94 6.95 4.67
C ASP A 436 10.68 7.49 3.25
N GLN A 437 10.39 6.57 2.32
CA GLN A 437 10.05 6.88 0.92
C GLN A 437 8.53 6.97 0.69
N SER A 438 7.73 7.02 1.76
CA SER A 438 6.29 7.20 1.57
C SER A 438 6.05 8.56 0.92
N PRO A 439 5.12 8.65 -0.06
CA PRO A 439 4.78 9.95 -0.64
C PRO A 439 4.41 10.92 0.47
N ILE A 440 4.69 12.21 0.27
CA ILE A 440 4.19 13.25 1.16
C ILE A 440 2.67 13.20 1.14
N ARG A 441 2.08 12.55 2.15
CA ARG A 441 0.64 12.34 2.28
C ARG A 441 0.06 13.51 3.07
N GLY A 442 -0.84 14.25 2.44
CA GLY A 442 -1.59 15.34 3.03
C GLY A 442 -2.89 15.57 2.25
N SER A 443 -3.60 16.65 2.52
CA SER A 443 -4.73 17.02 1.66
C SER A 443 -4.23 17.32 0.24
N ARG A 444 -5.12 17.31 -0.77
CA ARG A 444 -4.78 17.75 -2.14
C ARG A 444 -4.24 19.19 -2.24
N ARG A 445 -4.19 19.91 -1.12
CA ARG A 445 -3.65 21.27 -0.97
C ARG A 445 -2.23 21.30 -0.40
N SER A 446 -1.69 20.17 0.04
CA SER A 446 -0.34 20.07 0.58
C SER A 446 0.69 20.33 -0.51
N ASN A 447 1.69 21.14 -0.17
CA ASN A 447 2.83 21.52 -1.01
C ASN A 447 4.10 21.63 -0.13
N PRO A 448 5.30 21.80 -0.72
CA PRO A 448 6.53 21.89 0.05
C PRO A 448 6.51 22.95 1.15
N ALA A 449 5.91 24.12 0.92
CA ALA A 449 5.81 25.18 1.91
C ALA A 449 4.94 24.80 3.12
N THR A 450 3.81 24.13 2.89
CA THR A 450 2.96 23.62 3.99
C THR A 450 3.60 22.47 4.73
N TYR A 451 4.31 21.57 4.03
CA TYR A 451 4.88 20.37 4.62
C TYR A 451 6.09 20.68 5.50
N THR A 452 6.93 21.62 5.08
CA THR A 452 8.10 22.09 5.84
C THR A 452 7.75 23.10 6.94
N GLY A 453 6.50 23.57 7.00
CA GLY A 453 6.08 24.64 7.90
C GLY A 453 6.50 26.05 7.45
N LEU A 454 7.16 26.20 6.30
CA LEU A 454 7.61 27.49 5.76
C LEU A 454 6.44 28.43 5.38
N LEU A 455 5.24 27.91 5.15
CA LEU A 455 4.09 28.75 4.81
C LEU A 455 3.72 29.72 5.95
N ASP A 456 3.85 29.32 7.21
CA ASP A 456 3.47 30.15 8.35
C ASP A 456 4.32 31.42 8.53
N PRO A 457 5.67 31.37 8.52
CA PRO A 457 6.49 32.58 8.56
C PRO A 457 6.24 33.47 7.33
N VAL A 458 6.06 32.90 6.13
CA VAL A 458 5.71 33.66 4.91
C VAL A 458 4.38 34.40 5.07
N ARG A 459 3.33 33.73 5.56
CA ARG A 459 2.02 34.33 5.83
C ARG A 459 2.10 35.48 6.83
N LYS A 460 2.91 35.34 7.87
CA LYS A 460 3.12 36.39 8.87
C LYS A 460 3.84 37.59 8.29
N ALA A 461 4.79 37.40 7.37
CA ALA A 461 5.47 38.51 6.68
C ALA A 461 4.49 39.31 5.81
N PHE A 462 3.68 38.64 4.98
CA PHE A 462 2.63 39.27 4.17
C PHE A 462 1.61 40.02 5.03
N ALA A 463 1.14 39.40 6.11
CA ALA A 463 0.23 40.01 7.07
C ALA A 463 0.80 41.28 7.70
N LYS A 464 2.06 41.24 8.12
CA LYS A 464 2.74 42.39 8.74
C LYS A 464 2.95 43.52 7.73
N ALA A 465 3.37 43.22 6.51
CA ALA A 465 3.61 44.22 5.47
C ALA A 465 2.32 44.95 5.05
N ASN A 466 1.18 44.26 5.08
CA ASN A 466 -0.09 44.78 4.58
C ASN A 466 -1.09 45.18 5.69
N GLY A 467 -0.75 44.96 6.97
CA GLY A 467 -1.62 45.30 8.10
C GLY A 467 -2.89 44.44 8.20
N VAL A 468 -2.87 43.20 7.69
CA VAL A 468 -4.03 42.29 7.66
C VAL A 468 -3.76 40.98 8.39
N LYS A 469 -4.75 40.09 8.49
CA LYS A 469 -4.60 38.80 9.20
C LYS A 469 -3.82 37.78 8.36
N PRO A 470 -2.91 36.97 8.97
CA PRO A 470 -2.25 35.86 8.28
C PRO A 470 -3.19 34.80 7.69
N ALA A 471 -4.43 34.72 8.16
CA ALA A 471 -5.47 33.79 7.65
C ALA A 471 -5.85 34.05 6.19
N LEU A 472 -5.72 35.28 5.70
CA LEU A 472 -5.95 35.63 4.29
C LEU A 472 -4.90 35.00 3.38
N PHE A 473 -3.67 34.83 3.88
CA PHE A 473 -2.55 34.32 3.10
C PHE A 473 -2.43 32.78 3.11
N SER A 474 -3.50 32.06 3.45
CA SER A 474 -3.53 30.60 3.38
C SER A 474 -4.65 30.12 2.46
N SER A 475 -4.25 29.28 1.50
CA SER A 475 -5.16 28.57 0.59
C SER A 475 -5.91 27.43 1.27
N ASN A 476 -5.74 27.24 2.58
CA ASN A 476 -6.54 26.34 3.41
C ASN A 476 -7.56 27.08 4.29
N SER A 477 -7.67 28.42 4.18
CA SER A 477 -8.47 29.26 5.08
C SER A 477 -9.15 30.42 4.34
N GLU A 478 -9.32 31.57 5.00
CA GLU A 478 -10.16 32.71 4.56
C GLU A 478 -9.86 33.24 3.15
N GLY A 479 -8.59 33.21 2.71
CA GLY A 479 -8.22 33.73 1.38
C GLY A 479 -8.21 32.70 0.26
N ALA A 480 -8.62 31.46 0.51
CA ALA A 480 -8.68 30.42 -0.50
C ALA A 480 -9.71 30.76 -1.59
N CYS A 481 -9.37 30.46 -2.85
CA CYS A 481 -10.34 30.54 -3.95
C CYS A 481 -11.55 29.62 -3.66
N PRO A 482 -12.80 30.14 -3.71
CA PRO A 482 -13.99 29.38 -3.34
C PRO A 482 -14.33 28.26 -4.34
N ALA A 483 -14.13 28.43 -5.65
CA ALA A 483 -14.45 27.35 -6.61
C ALA A 483 -13.58 26.10 -6.41
N CYS A 484 -12.27 26.27 -6.25
CA CYS A 484 -11.36 25.14 -6.06
C CYS A 484 -11.08 24.81 -4.58
N ASN A 485 -11.70 25.54 -3.64
CA ASN A 485 -11.39 25.48 -2.22
C ASN A 485 -9.89 25.58 -1.92
N GLY A 486 -9.17 26.40 -2.68
CA GLY A 486 -7.73 26.63 -2.59
C GLY A 486 -6.81 25.51 -3.10
N ALA A 487 -7.34 24.54 -3.85
CA ALA A 487 -6.54 23.54 -4.55
C ALA A 487 -5.80 24.11 -5.76
N GLY A 488 -6.38 25.10 -6.45
CA GLY A 488 -5.89 25.63 -7.73
C GLY A 488 -6.30 24.79 -8.94
N VAL A 489 -6.78 23.58 -8.72
CA VAL A 489 -7.28 22.68 -9.76
C VAL A 489 -8.67 22.16 -9.40
N ILE A 490 -9.43 21.77 -10.42
CA ILE A 490 -10.70 21.07 -10.30
C ILE A 490 -10.46 19.60 -10.63
N TYR A 491 -10.84 18.73 -9.71
CA TYR A 491 -10.73 17.29 -9.86
C TYR A 491 -12.03 16.74 -10.43
N THR A 492 -11.95 16.10 -11.58
CA THR A 492 -13.09 15.42 -12.20
C THR A 492 -12.89 13.91 -12.08
N ASP A 493 -13.78 13.26 -11.34
CA ASP A 493 -13.81 11.80 -11.25
C ASP A 493 -14.54 11.24 -12.48
N LEU A 494 -13.81 10.45 -13.29
CA LEU A 494 -14.32 9.79 -14.49
C LEU A 494 -14.65 8.31 -14.25
N GLY A 495 -14.78 7.89 -12.99
CA GLY A 495 -15.21 6.55 -12.60
C GLY A 495 -14.11 5.50 -12.78
N VAL A 496 -14.13 4.77 -13.90
CA VAL A 496 -13.19 3.66 -14.17
C VAL A 496 -11.82 4.13 -14.70
N MET A 497 -11.69 5.41 -15.03
CA MET A 497 -10.43 6.03 -15.48
C MET A 497 -9.75 6.77 -14.33
N ALA A 498 -8.47 7.11 -14.50
CA ALA A 498 -7.77 7.96 -13.55
C ALA A 498 -8.49 9.32 -13.41
N THR A 499 -8.59 9.83 -12.18
CA THR A 499 -9.09 11.19 -11.92
C THR A 499 -8.27 12.19 -12.72
N VAL A 500 -8.94 13.08 -13.45
CA VAL A 500 -8.28 14.13 -14.22
C VAL A 500 -8.34 15.43 -13.43
N GLU A 501 -7.23 16.16 -13.44
CA GLU A 501 -7.15 17.51 -12.89
C GLU A 501 -7.09 18.54 -14.01
N SER A 502 -7.88 19.61 -13.88
CA SER A 502 -7.81 20.78 -14.75
C SER A 502 -7.51 22.02 -13.92
N PRO A 503 -6.77 23.01 -14.45
CA PRO A 503 -6.61 24.31 -13.78
C PRO A 503 -7.97 24.92 -13.45
N CYS A 504 -8.11 25.46 -12.24
CA CYS A 504 -9.34 26.15 -11.85
C CYS A 504 -9.50 27.42 -12.68
N GLU A 505 -10.63 27.56 -13.37
CA GLU A 505 -10.91 28.70 -14.24
C GLU A 505 -11.10 30.01 -13.47
N GLU A 506 -11.57 29.96 -12.21
CA GLU A 506 -11.81 31.17 -11.41
C GLU A 506 -10.50 31.84 -10.93
N CYS A 507 -9.55 31.04 -10.43
CA CYS A 507 -8.27 31.57 -9.95
C CYS A 507 -7.09 31.33 -10.89
N GLU A 508 -7.31 30.69 -12.04
CA GLU A 508 -6.27 30.32 -13.02
C GLU A 508 -5.08 29.57 -12.37
N GLY A 509 -5.39 28.66 -11.44
CA GLY A 509 -4.35 27.93 -10.70
C GLY A 509 -3.69 28.68 -9.53
N ARG A 510 -3.97 29.97 -9.31
CA ARG A 510 -3.32 30.80 -8.26
C ARG A 510 -3.73 30.44 -6.83
N ARG A 511 -4.81 29.67 -6.63
CA ARG A 511 -5.30 29.13 -5.33
C ARG A 511 -5.92 30.15 -4.36
N PHE A 512 -5.84 31.45 -4.63
CA PHE A 512 -6.36 32.51 -3.77
C PHE A 512 -7.48 33.30 -4.45
N GLN A 513 -8.27 34.00 -3.64
CA GLN A 513 -9.22 35.02 -4.10
C GLN A 513 -8.49 36.22 -4.71
N ALA A 514 -9.13 36.92 -5.64
CA ALA A 514 -8.51 38.04 -6.36
C ALA A 514 -8.08 39.16 -5.39
N GLU A 515 -8.88 39.46 -4.38
CA GLU A 515 -8.62 40.49 -3.37
C GLU A 515 -7.37 40.19 -2.53
N VAL A 516 -7.03 38.90 -2.35
CA VAL A 516 -5.82 38.49 -1.62
C VAL A 516 -4.56 38.75 -2.44
N LEU A 517 -4.67 38.69 -3.77
CA LEU A 517 -3.56 38.87 -4.70
C LEU A 517 -3.17 40.35 -4.89
N GLU A 518 -3.99 41.29 -4.39
CA GLU A 518 -3.65 42.71 -4.35
C GLU A 518 -2.59 43.04 -3.28
N TYR A 519 -2.47 42.20 -2.24
CA TYR A 519 -1.46 42.36 -1.21
C TYR A 519 -0.10 41.86 -1.67
N THR A 520 0.94 42.65 -1.41
CA THR A 520 2.30 42.35 -1.87
C THR A 520 3.31 42.35 -0.73
N LEU A 521 4.41 41.63 -0.94
CA LEU A 521 5.63 41.65 -0.15
C LEU A 521 6.78 41.72 -1.16
N GLY A 522 7.75 42.63 -0.97
CA GLY A 522 8.83 42.83 -1.95
C GLY A 522 8.33 43.02 -3.39
N GLY A 523 7.18 43.67 -3.58
CA GLY A 523 6.56 43.91 -4.89
C GLY A 523 5.88 42.70 -5.54
N ARG A 524 5.74 41.56 -4.84
CA ARG A 524 5.10 40.34 -5.36
C ARG A 524 3.96 39.86 -4.48
N ASN A 525 2.93 39.30 -5.09
CA ASN A 525 1.82 38.71 -4.35
C ASN A 525 2.16 37.29 -3.85
N ILE A 526 1.30 36.74 -2.99
CA ILE A 526 1.57 35.44 -2.38
C ILE A 526 1.58 34.27 -3.37
N ALA A 527 0.78 34.34 -4.44
CA ALA A 527 0.77 33.28 -5.45
C ALA A 527 2.08 33.27 -6.24
N GLU A 528 2.63 34.44 -6.57
CA GLU A 528 3.93 34.59 -7.22
C GLU A 528 5.06 34.05 -6.34
N VAL A 529 5.07 34.40 -5.05
CA VAL A 529 6.06 33.90 -4.09
C VAL A 529 5.98 32.37 -3.93
N LEU A 530 4.77 31.80 -3.91
CA LEU A 530 4.61 30.35 -3.82
C LEU A 530 4.90 29.60 -5.14
N ALA A 531 4.93 30.30 -6.27
CA ALA A 531 5.29 29.74 -7.57
C ALA A 531 6.81 29.77 -7.83
N MET A 532 7.57 30.54 -7.06
CA MET A 532 9.02 30.64 -7.20
C MET A 532 9.73 29.31 -6.93
N PRO A 533 10.79 28.99 -7.69
CA PRO A 533 11.77 28.00 -7.28
C PRO A 533 12.34 28.36 -5.91
N VAL A 534 12.60 27.36 -5.05
CA VAL A 534 13.13 27.58 -3.69
C VAL A 534 14.44 28.37 -3.70
N ALA A 535 15.27 28.22 -4.74
CA ALA A 535 16.49 29.00 -4.91
C ALA A 535 16.20 30.50 -5.07
N GLU A 536 15.22 30.88 -5.89
CA GLU A 536 14.78 32.28 -6.04
C GLU A 536 14.11 32.77 -4.74
N ALA A 537 13.28 31.94 -4.11
CA ALA A 537 12.61 32.30 -2.86
C ALA A 537 13.62 32.60 -1.73
N ARG A 538 14.71 31.83 -1.64
CA ARG A 538 15.80 32.07 -0.68
C ARG A 538 16.40 33.46 -0.87
N ASP A 539 16.69 33.83 -2.10
CA ASP A 539 17.32 35.10 -2.43
C ASP A 539 16.32 36.26 -2.23
N PHE A 540 15.05 36.05 -2.61
CA PHE A 540 13.94 36.99 -2.36
C PHE A 540 13.78 37.30 -0.86
N PHE A 541 13.73 36.29 0.01
CA PHE A 541 13.56 36.50 1.46
C PHE A 541 14.83 36.96 2.18
N ALA A 542 15.97 37.00 1.49
CA ALA A 542 17.21 37.59 2.00
C ALA A 542 17.25 39.11 1.84
N ASP A 543 16.44 39.67 0.92
CA ASP A 543 16.33 41.11 0.69
C ASP A 543 15.57 41.81 1.84
N ASP A 544 15.98 43.03 2.19
CA ASP A 544 15.43 43.76 3.33
C ASP A 544 13.94 44.13 3.13
N ASP A 545 13.50 44.30 1.89
CA ASP A 545 12.10 44.64 1.53
C ASP A 545 11.13 43.44 1.61
N ALA A 546 11.65 42.22 1.68
CA ALA A 546 10.86 40.98 1.79
C ALA A 546 11.20 40.15 3.04
N LYS A 547 12.04 40.68 3.92
CA LYS A 547 12.60 39.96 5.06
C LYS A 547 11.54 39.41 6.01
N VAL A 548 11.56 38.10 6.20
CA VAL A 548 10.72 37.43 7.18
C VAL A 548 11.39 37.54 8.56
N PRO A 549 10.70 37.99 9.63
CA PRO A 549 11.25 37.92 10.97
C PRO A 549 11.57 36.46 11.31
N ALA A 550 12.81 36.21 11.77
CA ALA A 550 13.30 34.89 12.16
C ALA A 550 12.44 34.24 13.25
#